data_AF-A0A0S8INT8-F1
#
_entry.id   AF-A0A0S8INT8-F1
#
_cell.length_a   1.000
_cell.length_b   1.000
_cell.length_c   1.000
_cell.angle_alpha   90.00
_cell.angle_beta   90.00
_cell.angle_gamma   90.00
#
_symmetry.space_group_name_H-M   'P 1'
#
loop_
_entity.id
_entity.type
_entity.pdbx_description
1 polymer ?
#
loop_
_entity_poly.entity_id
_entity_poly.type
_entity_poly.pdbx_seq_one_letter_code
_entity_poly.pdbx_strand_id
1 'polypeptide(L)'
;MMEKKKANELIVIIGVLLILGILLHILFMLNAKLQLVNRKMSSVDSRVNQLLSNIADKSVDLDKKFSQIERELGFLNLQVIYGKIRKDGTIAFGANFSAFKAGVGSYGVVFGTSFGEKPTALVSIEDTKELAGLIRAVPSEAGDRIDISIFSDFNATVPADREFSFVAIGKKK
;
A
#
# COMPACT_ATOMS: atom_id res chain seq x y z
N MET A 1 75.94 -39.17 23.79
CA MET A 1 75.08 -38.22 24.54
C MET A 1 74.82 -36.91 23.78
N MET A 2 75.80 -36.40 23.02
CA MET A 2 75.69 -35.15 22.24
C MET A 2 74.72 -35.22 21.02
N GLU A 3 74.53 -36.39 20.41
CA GLU A 3 73.63 -36.56 19.25
C GLU A 3 72.13 -36.49 19.60
N LYS A 4 71.70 -37.03 20.75
CA LYS A 4 70.30 -36.95 21.20
C LYS A 4 69.85 -35.50 21.45
N LYS A 5 70.75 -34.63 21.91
CA LYS A 5 70.47 -33.21 22.15
C LYS A 5 70.21 -32.46 20.83
N LYS A 6 71.04 -32.70 19.81
CA LYS A 6 70.86 -32.12 18.47
C LYS A 6 69.57 -32.61 17.79
N ALA A 7 69.22 -33.88 17.97
CA ALA A 7 67.95 -34.43 17.47
C ALA A 7 66.72 -33.77 18.12
N ASN A 8 66.74 -33.54 19.44
CA ASN A 8 65.67 -32.82 20.13
C ASN A 8 65.56 -31.36 19.68
N GLU A 9 66.69 -30.65 19.51
CA GLU A 9 66.69 -29.27 19.00
C GLU A 9 66.10 -29.19 17.59
N LEU A 10 66.42 -30.15 16.71
CA LEU A 10 65.86 -30.21 15.36
C LEU A 10 64.34 -30.46 15.36
N ILE A 11 63.85 -31.35 16.23
CA ILE A 11 62.40 -31.63 16.38
C ILE A 11 61.67 -30.36 16.84
N VAL A 12 62.22 -29.61 17.79
CA VAL A 12 61.64 -28.35 18.27
C VAL A 12 61.60 -27.30 17.16
N ILE A 13 62.69 -27.15 16.39
CA ILE A 13 62.76 -26.19 15.27
C ILE A 13 61.72 -26.54 14.20
N ILE A 14 61.60 -27.82 13.82
CA ILE A 14 60.60 -28.28 12.85
C ILE A 14 59.18 -28.03 13.37
N GLY A 15 58.92 -28.31 14.65
CA GLY A 15 57.63 -28.05 15.29
C GLY A 15 57.25 -26.56 15.27
N VAL A 16 58.19 -25.67 15.59
CA VAL A 16 57.99 -24.21 15.56
C VAL A 16 57.71 -23.72 14.13
N LEU A 17 58.47 -24.21 13.13
CA LEU A 17 58.24 -23.86 11.73
C LEU A 17 56.87 -24.32 11.22
N LEU A 18 56.41 -25.50 11.66
CA LEU A 18 55.11 -26.03 11.29
C LEU A 18 53.97 -25.20 11.90
N ILE A 19 54.10 -24.79 13.17
CA ILE A 19 53.14 -23.87 13.82
C ILE A 19 53.12 -22.51 13.11
N LEU A 20 54.28 -21.94 12.76
CA LEU A 20 54.39 -20.70 12.00
C LEU A 20 53.73 -20.79 10.62
N GLY A 21 53.93 -21.91 9.90
CA GLY A 21 53.30 -22.17 8.62
C GLY A 21 51.77 -22.23 8.71
N ILE A 22 51.24 -22.91 9.73
CA ILE A 22 49.80 -22.97 10.00
C ILE A 22 49.25 -21.58 10.33
N LEU A 23 49.95 -20.81 11.18
CA LEU A 23 49.52 -19.46 11.57
C LEU A 23 49.48 -18.52 10.35
N LEU A 24 50.50 -18.57 9.50
CA LEU A 24 50.55 -17.78 8.26
C LEU A 24 49.43 -18.16 7.30
N HIS A 25 49.13 -19.46 7.16
CA HIS A 25 48.03 -19.94 6.33
C HIS A 25 46.66 -19.47 6.85
N ILE A 26 46.44 -19.53 8.17
CA ILE A 26 45.23 -19.00 8.81
C ILE A 26 45.11 -17.49 8.55
N LEU A 27 46.20 -16.73 8.70
CA LEU A 27 46.22 -15.29 8.45
C LEU A 27 45.85 -14.96 7.00
N PHE A 28 46.40 -15.72 6.04
CA PHE A 28 46.07 -15.57 4.63
C PHE A 28 44.59 -15.86 4.35
N MET A 29 44.04 -16.95 4.90
CA MET A 29 42.61 -17.27 4.77
C MET A 29 41.72 -16.20 5.40
N LEU A 30 42.10 -15.64 6.55
CA LEU A 30 41.35 -14.59 7.22
C LEU A 30 41.33 -13.31 6.36
N ASN A 31 42.47 -12.92 5.80
CA ASN A 31 42.58 -11.76 4.91
C ASN A 31 41.72 -11.94 3.65
N ALA A 32 41.76 -13.13 3.02
CA ALA A 32 40.93 -13.42 1.85
C ALA A 32 39.42 -13.34 2.17
N LYS A 33 38.99 -13.86 3.32
CA LYS A 33 37.60 -13.73 3.80
C LYS A 33 37.22 -12.27 4.04
N LEU A 34 38.10 -11.49 4.67
CA LEU A 34 37.87 -10.07 4.93
C LEU A 34 37.70 -9.27 3.62
N GLN A 35 38.54 -9.53 2.63
CA GLN A 35 38.42 -8.91 1.30
C GLN A 35 37.09 -9.28 0.62
N LEU A 36 36.65 -10.54 0.73
CA LEU A 36 35.36 -10.96 0.18
C LEU A 36 34.19 -10.27 0.87
N VAL A 37 34.23 -10.15 2.20
CA VAL A 37 33.20 -9.44 2.97
C VAL A 37 33.15 -7.97 2.55
N ASN A 38 34.30 -7.30 2.44
CA ASN A 38 34.35 -5.89 2.01
C ASN A 38 33.77 -5.68 0.61
N ARG A 39 34.06 -6.58 -0.34
CA ARG A 39 33.46 -6.52 -1.68
C ARG A 39 31.95 -6.70 -1.65
N LYS A 40 31.44 -7.66 -0.86
CA LYS A 40 30.01 -7.87 -0.69
C LYS A 40 29.33 -6.66 -0.05
N MET A 41 29.95 -6.08 0.97
CA MET A 41 29.42 -4.91 1.68
C MET A 41 29.33 -3.69 0.75
N SER A 42 30.38 -3.42 -0.04
CA SER A 42 30.36 -2.37 -1.07
C SER A 42 29.26 -2.59 -2.14
N SER A 43 29.04 -3.84 -2.55
CA SER A 43 27.94 -4.16 -3.47
C SER A 43 26.56 -3.93 -2.84
N VAL A 44 26.40 -4.25 -1.56
CA VAL A 44 25.16 -3.97 -0.81
C VAL A 44 24.93 -2.46 -0.72
N ASP A 45 25.93 -1.68 -0.34
CA ASP A 45 25.83 -0.22 -0.24
C ASP A 45 25.42 0.41 -1.58
N SER A 46 26.02 -0.06 -2.68
CA SER A 46 25.64 0.39 -4.04
C SER A 46 24.17 0.09 -4.36
N ARG A 47 23.69 -1.12 -4.05
CA ARG A 47 22.29 -1.52 -4.28
C ARG A 47 21.33 -0.71 -3.41
N VAL A 48 21.68 -0.46 -2.15
CA VAL A 48 20.88 0.37 -1.23
C VAL A 48 20.78 1.79 -1.78
N ASN A 49 21.89 2.40 -2.18
CA ASN A 49 21.88 3.75 -2.75
C ASN A 49 21.07 3.83 -4.05
N GLN A 50 21.15 2.81 -4.90
CA GLN A 50 20.32 2.74 -6.10
C GLN A 50 18.82 2.63 -5.78
N LEU A 51 18.45 1.81 -4.78
CA LEU A 51 17.06 1.70 -4.33
C LEU A 51 16.54 3.03 -3.77
N LEU A 52 17.34 3.71 -2.96
CA LEU A 52 16.98 5.01 -2.40
C LEU A 52 16.78 6.05 -3.51
N SER A 53 17.65 6.07 -4.53
CA SER A 53 17.48 6.94 -5.71
C SER A 53 16.17 6.64 -6.45
N ASN A 54 15.91 5.37 -6.75
CA ASN A 54 14.69 4.96 -7.46
C ASN A 54 13.41 5.31 -6.68
N ILE A 55 13.44 5.19 -5.34
CA ILE A 55 12.33 5.57 -4.48
C ILE A 55 12.11 7.08 -4.52
N ALA A 56 13.18 7.87 -4.44
CA ALA A 56 13.10 9.33 -4.51
C ALA A 56 12.56 9.82 -5.86
N ASP A 57 13.03 9.23 -6.97
CA ASP A 57 12.53 9.57 -8.31
C ASP A 57 11.04 9.24 -8.44
N LYS A 58 10.61 8.09 -7.91
CA LYS A 58 9.20 7.67 -7.93
C LYS A 58 8.32 8.51 -7.03
N SER A 59 8.80 8.95 -5.86
CA SER A 59 8.03 9.87 -5.01
C SER A 59 7.82 11.21 -5.70
N VAL A 60 8.85 11.74 -6.37
CA VAL A 60 8.73 12.99 -7.16
C VAL A 60 7.74 12.84 -8.32
N ASP A 61 7.74 11.72 -9.03
CA ASP A 61 6.76 11.45 -10.10
C ASP A 61 5.32 11.38 -9.56
N LEU A 62 5.12 10.72 -8.41
CA LEU A 62 3.82 10.67 -7.74
C LEU A 62 3.36 12.06 -7.30
N ASP A 63 4.22 12.86 -6.68
CA ASP A 63 3.90 14.22 -6.25
C ASP A 63 3.47 15.09 -7.43
N LYS A 64 4.15 14.98 -8.59
CA LYS A 64 3.76 15.67 -9.82
C LYS A 64 2.38 15.23 -10.31
N LYS A 65 2.10 13.93 -10.32
CA LYS A 65 0.79 13.38 -10.72
C LYS A 65 -0.32 13.84 -9.80
N PHE A 66 -0.10 13.81 -8.48
CA PHE A 66 -1.05 14.34 -7.50
C PHE A 66 -1.27 15.83 -7.70
N SER A 67 -0.22 16.62 -7.85
CA SER A 67 -0.32 18.06 -8.12
C SER A 67 -1.04 18.37 -9.44
N GLN A 68 -0.89 17.52 -10.46
CA GLN A 68 -1.61 17.67 -11.72
C GLN A 68 -3.10 17.36 -11.53
N ILE A 69 -3.45 16.26 -10.85
CA ILE A 69 -4.83 15.92 -10.52
C ILE A 69 -5.47 17.03 -9.67
N GLU A 70 -4.78 17.53 -8.65
CA GLU A 70 -5.24 18.65 -7.83
C GLU A 70 -5.46 19.92 -8.64
N ARG A 71 -4.61 20.19 -9.63
CA ARG A 71 -4.76 21.34 -10.53
C ARG A 71 -5.93 21.17 -11.47
N GLU A 72 -6.14 19.99 -12.04
CA GLU A 72 -7.25 19.69 -12.93
C GLU A 72 -8.60 19.72 -12.17
N LEU A 73 -8.66 19.10 -10.98
CA LEU A 73 -9.82 19.16 -10.10
C LEU A 73 -10.05 20.56 -9.51
N GLY A 74 -8.98 21.25 -9.14
CA GLY A 74 -9.01 22.60 -8.59
C GLY A 74 -9.41 23.66 -9.62
N PHE A 75 -8.97 23.54 -10.88
CA PHE A 75 -9.42 24.39 -11.98
C PHE A 75 -10.92 24.26 -12.22
N LEU A 76 -11.46 23.04 -12.09
CA LEU A 76 -12.90 22.80 -12.20
C LEU A 76 -13.66 23.10 -10.88
N ASN A 77 -12.94 23.45 -9.81
CA ASN A 77 -13.45 23.61 -8.44
C ASN A 77 -14.39 22.45 -8.05
N LEU A 78 -13.95 21.21 -8.27
CA LEU A 78 -14.74 20.01 -8.00
C LEU A 78 -14.38 19.41 -6.64
N GLN A 79 -15.40 18.86 -6.00
CA GLN A 79 -15.31 18.00 -4.83
C GLN A 79 -15.65 16.57 -5.28
N VAL A 80 -14.95 15.58 -4.73
CA VAL A 80 -15.23 14.15 -4.96
C VAL A 80 -15.32 13.49 -3.59
N ILE A 81 -16.39 12.74 -3.34
CA ILE A 81 -16.56 11.91 -2.16
C ILE A 81 -16.78 10.47 -2.62
N TYR A 82 -15.95 9.56 -2.11
CA TYR A 82 -16.10 8.12 -2.29
C TYR A 82 -16.37 7.45 -0.95
N GLY A 83 -17.26 6.46 -0.95
CA GLY A 83 -17.57 5.69 0.24
C GLY A 83 -18.13 4.32 -0.07
N LYS A 84 -18.09 3.47 0.94
CA LYS A 84 -18.66 2.12 0.92
C LYS A 84 -19.57 1.93 2.13
N ILE A 85 -20.78 1.43 1.89
CA ILE A 85 -21.83 1.27 2.89
C ILE A 85 -22.23 -0.19 2.99
N ARG A 86 -22.22 -0.75 4.21
CA ARG A 86 -22.69 -2.11 4.49
C ARG A 86 -24.22 -2.19 4.39
N LYS A 87 -24.74 -3.40 4.22
CA LYS A 87 -26.19 -3.67 4.13
C LYS A 87 -27.03 -3.17 5.33
N ASP A 88 -26.41 -2.97 6.49
CA ASP A 88 -27.06 -2.44 7.69
C ASP A 88 -27.08 -0.89 7.75
N GLY A 89 -26.46 -0.21 6.77
CA GLY A 89 -26.37 1.23 6.69
C GLY A 89 -25.12 1.81 7.35
N THR A 90 -24.24 0.98 7.91
CA THR A 90 -22.98 1.46 8.50
C THR A 90 -21.90 1.69 7.45
N ILE A 91 -20.97 2.61 7.74
CA ILE A 91 -19.86 2.92 6.84
C ILE A 91 -18.81 1.80 6.91
N ALA A 92 -18.52 1.18 5.77
CA ALA A 92 -17.42 0.23 5.61
C ALA A 92 -16.10 0.95 5.32
N PHE A 93 -16.14 1.97 4.47
CA PHE A 93 -14.98 2.74 4.04
C PHE A 93 -15.39 4.15 3.60
N GLY A 94 -14.45 5.09 3.67
CA GLY A 94 -14.64 6.49 3.29
C GLY A 94 -14.71 7.43 4.50
N ALA A 95 -14.73 8.73 4.21
CA ALA A 95 -14.75 9.79 5.21
C ALA A 95 -15.52 11.01 4.69
N ASN A 96 -15.80 11.97 5.58
CA ASN A 96 -16.54 13.21 5.28
C ASN A 96 -17.99 12.99 4.83
N PHE A 97 -18.62 11.91 5.29
CA PHE A 97 -20.05 11.70 5.20
C PHE A 97 -20.53 10.86 6.38
N SER A 98 -21.82 10.93 6.67
CA SER A 98 -22.55 9.97 7.49
C SER A 98 -23.49 9.16 6.59
N ALA A 99 -23.84 7.96 7.04
CA ALA A 99 -24.77 7.10 6.32
C ALA A 99 -25.80 6.51 7.29
N PHE A 100 -27.00 6.25 6.77
CA PHE A 100 -28.05 5.61 7.53
C PHE A 100 -28.94 4.77 6.62
N LYS A 101 -29.60 3.79 7.22
CA LYS A 101 -30.62 2.97 6.57
C LYS A 101 -32.00 3.49 6.95
N ALA A 102 -32.78 3.91 5.95
CA ALA A 102 -34.14 4.43 6.13
C ALA A 102 -35.20 3.32 6.06
N GLY A 103 -34.87 2.19 5.44
CA GLY A 103 -35.76 1.04 5.27
C GLY A 103 -35.08 -0.07 4.48
N VAL A 104 -35.84 -1.11 4.13
CA VAL A 104 -35.33 -2.20 3.26
C VAL A 104 -34.96 -1.62 1.89
N GLY A 105 -33.71 -1.82 1.48
CA GLY A 105 -33.16 -1.29 0.23
C GLY A 105 -33.05 0.24 0.17
N SER A 106 -33.32 0.97 1.26
CA SER A 106 -33.34 2.43 1.27
C SER A 106 -32.28 2.99 2.21
N TYR A 107 -31.37 3.78 1.65
CA TYR A 107 -30.22 4.34 2.35
C TYR A 107 -30.10 5.83 2.09
N GLY A 108 -29.52 6.56 3.05
CA GLY A 108 -29.15 7.97 2.90
C GLY A 108 -27.68 8.16 3.20
N VAL A 109 -27.02 9.01 2.41
CA VAL A 109 -25.63 9.46 2.61
C VAL A 109 -25.64 10.98 2.74
N VAL A 110 -25.26 11.50 3.90
CA VAL A 110 -25.20 12.96 4.17
C VAL A 110 -23.73 13.38 4.19
N PHE A 111 -23.38 14.39 3.39
CA PHE A 111 -22.01 14.88 3.30
C PHE A 111 -21.68 15.82 4.45
N GLY A 112 -20.47 15.69 5.00
CA GLY A 112 -19.97 16.60 6.03
C GLY A 112 -19.79 18.03 5.53
N THR A 113 -19.47 18.17 4.24
CA THR A 113 -19.47 19.45 3.51
C THR A 113 -20.34 19.31 2.29
N SER A 114 -21.39 20.13 2.18
CA SER A 114 -22.28 20.17 1.03
C SER A 114 -21.51 20.55 -0.23
N PHE A 115 -21.89 19.95 -1.35
CA PHE A 115 -21.51 20.43 -2.68
C PHE A 115 -22.15 21.81 -2.92
N GLY A 116 -21.52 22.61 -3.79
CA GLY A 116 -22.03 23.94 -4.16
C GLY A 116 -23.30 23.89 -5.00
N GLU A 117 -23.56 22.76 -5.65
CA GLU A 117 -24.76 22.45 -6.42
C GLU A 117 -25.08 20.95 -6.32
N LYS A 118 -26.20 20.53 -6.90
CA LYS A 118 -26.59 19.12 -6.97
C LYS A 118 -25.47 18.27 -7.59
N PRO A 119 -24.84 17.33 -6.83
CA PRO A 119 -23.75 16.54 -7.37
C PRO A 119 -24.29 15.44 -8.30
N THR A 120 -23.40 14.88 -9.10
CA THR A 120 -23.63 13.60 -9.79
C THR A 120 -23.21 12.46 -8.87
N ALA A 121 -24.05 11.44 -8.74
CA ALA A 121 -23.79 10.27 -7.92
C ALA A 121 -23.85 8.98 -8.74
N LEU A 122 -22.85 8.13 -8.56
CA LEU A 122 -22.78 6.78 -9.10
C LEU A 122 -22.76 5.80 -7.94
N VAL A 123 -23.50 4.70 -8.06
CA VAL A 123 -23.58 3.65 -7.05
C VAL A 123 -23.36 2.30 -7.74
N SER A 124 -22.55 1.45 -7.11
CA SER A 124 -22.24 0.10 -7.58
C SER A 124 -22.45 -0.89 -6.45
N ILE A 125 -23.15 -1.99 -6.72
CA ILE A 125 -23.32 -3.08 -5.76
C ILE A 125 -22.14 -4.03 -5.90
N GLU A 126 -21.56 -4.40 -4.76
CA GLU A 126 -20.52 -5.41 -4.72
C GLU A 126 -21.16 -6.76 -4.36
N ASP A 127 -21.78 -7.41 -5.34
CA ASP A 127 -22.21 -8.80 -5.21
C ASP A 127 -21.72 -9.61 -6.42
N THR A 128 -21.11 -10.75 -6.13
CA THR A 128 -20.54 -11.67 -7.13
C THR A 128 -21.63 -12.44 -7.89
N LYS A 129 -22.86 -12.47 -7.37
CA LYS A 129 -24.03 -13.00 -8.05
C LYS A 129 -24.73 -11.84 -8.74
N GLU A 130 -24.15 -11.36 -9.84
CA GLU A 130 -24.74 -10.33 -10.71
C GLU A 130 -26.08 -10.84 -11.29
N LEU A 131 -27.15 -10.60 -10.54
CA LEU A 131 -28.51 -10.63 -11.04
C LEU A 131 -28.99 -9.19 -11.03
N ALA A 132 -29.53 -8.76 -12.18
CA ALA A 132 -29.92 -7.38 -12.49
C ALA A 132 -30.79 -6.77 -11.38
N GLY A 133 -30.15 -6.07 -10.44
CA GLY A 133 -30.81 -5.23 -9.46
C GLY A 133 -30.87 -3.80 -9.98
N LEU A 134 -32.02 -3.15 -9.85
CA LEU A 134 -32.11 -1.73 -10.14
C LEU A 134 -31.54 -0.95 -8.95
N ILE A 135 -30.63 -0.01 -9.23
CA ILE A 135 -30.12 0.95 -8.24
C ILE A 135 -30.51 2.33 -8.71
N ARG A 136 -31.03 3.14 -7.78
CA ARG A 136 -31.32 4.54 -8.00
C ARG A 136 -30.58 5.36 -6.95
N ALA A 137 -29.83 6.36 -7.40
CA ALA A 137 -29.23 7.37 -6.54
C ALA A 137 -29.83 8.73 -6.88
N VAL A 138 -30.30 9.45 -5.87
CA VAL A 138 -30.94 10.76 -6.01
C VAL A 138 -30.21 11.76 -5.13
N PRO A 139 -29.28 12.53 -5.71
CA PRO A 139 -28.68 13.66 -5.04
C PRO A 139 -29.73 14.72 -4.68
N SER A 140 -29.60 15.32 -3.51
CA SER A 140 -30.42 16.45 -3.10
C SER A 140 -30.05 17.71 -3.91
N GLU A 141 -31.03 18.58 -4.14
CA GLU A 141 -30.80 19.87 -4.81
C GLU A 141 -29.85 20.78 -4.02
N ALA A 142 -29.85 20.65 -2.68
CA ALA A 142 -28.95 21.38 -1.80
C ALA A 142 -27.50 20.85 -1.80
N GLY A 143 -27.25 19.71 -2.45
CA GLY A 143 -25.93 19.08 -2.53
C GLY A 143 -25.40 18.55 -1.20
N ASP A 144 -26.25 18.35 -0.20
CA ASP A 144 -25.88 17.89 1.14
C ASP A 144 -26.12 16.39 1.35
N ARG A 145 -26.87 15.73 0.47
CA ARG A 145 -27.27 14.33 0.63
C ARG A 145 -27.43 13.59 -0.70
N ILE A 146 -27.30 12.27 -0.66
CA ILE A 146 -27.83 11.35 -1.69
C ILE A 146 -28.79 10.36 -1.01
N ASP A 147 -29.97 10.20 -1.60
CA ASP A 147 -30.88 9.10 -1.27
C ASP A 147 -30.69 7.95 -2.26
N ILE A 148 -30.45 6.75 -1.73
CA ILE A 148 -30.13 5.55 -2.51
C ILE A 148 -31.24 4.53 -2.29
N SER A 149 -31.77 4.01 -3.40
CA SER A 149 -32.75 2.92 -3.40
C SER A 149 -32.19 1.75 -4.21
N ILE A 150 -32.12 0.59 -3.57
CA ILE A 150 -31.74 -0.68 -4.17
C ILE A 150 -32.98 -1.55 -4.19
N PHE A 151 -33.40 -1.97 -5.38
CA PHE A 151 -34.55 -2.83 -5.55
C PHE A 151 -34.11 -4.30 -5.63
N SER A 152 -34.92 -5.19 -5.07
CA SER A 152 -34.81 -6.62 -5.34
C SER A 152 -35.15 -6.90 -6.80
N ASP A 153 -34.76 -8.07 -7.29
CA ASP A 153 -35.30 -8.59 -8.54
C ASP A 153 -36.80 -8.91 -8.41
N PHE A 154 -37.48 -9.10 -9.54
CA PHE A 154 -38.91 -9.42 -9.58
C PHE A 154 -39.27 -10.74 -8.88
N ASN A 155 -38.30 -11.64 -8.71
CA ASN A 155 -38.48 -12.94 -8.05
C ASN A 155 -38.02 -12.94 -6.58
N ALA A 156 -37.58 -11.78 -6.04
CA ALA A 156 -37.06 -11.61 -4.68
C ALA A 156 -35.95 -12.61 -4.28
N THR A 157 -35.22 -13.14 -5.25
CA THR A 157 -34.07 -14.01 -5.02
C THR A 157 -32.84 -13.21 -4.62
N VAL A 158 -32.82 -11.93 -4.98
CA VAL A 158 -31.78 -10.96 -4.65
C VAL A 158 -32.30 -10.00 -3.58
N PRO A 159 -31.66 -9.93 -2.40
CA PRO A 159 -32.11 -9.02 -1.35
C PRO A 159 -31.95 -7.56 -1.77
N ALA A 160 -32.90 -6.72 -1.40
CA ALA A 160 -32.79 -5.26 -1.58
C ALA A 160 -31.66 -4.67 -0.70
N ASP A 161 -31.48 -5.20 0.50
CA ASP A 161 -30.39 -4.80 1.41
C ASP A 161 -29.06 -5.42 0.98
N ARG A 162 -28.15 -4.60 0.46
CA ARG A 162 -26.84 -5.03 -0.05
C ARG A 162 -25.77 -4.02 0.31
N GLU A 163 -24.52 -4.51 0.34
CA GLU A 163 -23.36 -3.65 0.43
C GLU A 163 -23.12 -2.98 -0.93
N PHE A 164 -22.77 -1.70 -0.90
CA PHE A 164 -22.54 -0.92 -2.12
C PHE A 164 -21.43 0.10 -1.91
N SER A 165 -20.80 0.45 -3.01
CA SER A 165 -19.85 1.56 -3.13
C SER A 165 -20.52 2.72 -3.87
N PHE A 166 -20.19 3.96 -3.52
CA PHE A 166 -20.67 5.14 -4.23
C PHE A 166 -19.55 6.14 -4.48
N VAL A 167 -19.71 6.92 -5.55
CA VAL A 167 -18.89 8.12 -5.85
C VAL A 167 -19.85 9.27 -6.09
N ALA A 168 -19.63 10.39 -5.40
CA ALA A 168 -20.32 11.66 -5.60
C ALA A 168 -19.32 12.71 -6.10
N ILE A 169 -19.64 13.39 -7.20
CA ILE A 169 -18.79 14.41 -7.81
C ILE A 169 -19.66 15.63 -8.10
N GLY A 170 -19.17 16.82 -7.75
CA GLY A 170 -19.87 18.06 -8.03
C GLY A 170 -19.00 19.25 -7.70
N LYS A 171 -19.50 20.45 -7.97
CA LYS A 171 -18.79 21.68 -7.63
C LYS A 171 -18.61 21.78 -6.12
N LYS A 172 -17.42 22.18 -5.68
CA LYS A 172 -17.12 22.52 -4.29
C LYS A 172 -17.81 23.84 -3.94
N LYS A 173 -18.41 23.89 -2.75
CA LYS A 173 -19.07 25.09 -2.23
C LYS A 173 -18.07 26.19 -1.85
#